data_AF-A0A6A6ARE9-F1
#
_entry.id   AF-A0A6A6ARE9-F1
#
_cell.length_a   1.000
_cell.length_b   1.000
_cell.length_c   1.000
_cell.angle_alpha   90.00
_cell.angle_beta   90.00
_cell.angle_gamma   90.00
#
_symmetry.space_group_name_H-M   'P 1'
#
loop_
_entity.id
_entity.type
_entity.pdbx_description
1 polymer ?
#
loop_
_entity_poly.entity_id
_entity_poly.type
_entity_poly.pdbx_seq_one_letter_code
_entity_poly.pdbx_strand_id
1 'polypeptide(L)'
;MATEFFNTADSTFAGYDITDTQIKTLRDYLESNTIAEEAVKQLTVHPEESSTPVEMKKRLGGLWTLLNDTAVRLPSAQPKIISILRTIRKLPKAQEPKGAGEEYIDLDDGFYWKELTDWANNWADAFNSHASRFLVEQPADGQDKANRRVAWTSACEYTGRLAATGDDALSSYGAGLERATRAIAEALEVDTGNEEPDSVEAAAELFLYAGSELYRCCQEGQKYGMLNSPASMWKGDEGFSQDRWRFWGERWNALSKAESLSADTRRIAKQSVEAMKQVEYMK
;
A
#
# COMPACT_ATOMS: atom_id res chain seq x y z
N MET A 1 -18.17 -6.60 8.97
CA MET A 1 -16.82 -6.14 8.55
C MET A 1 -16.66 -4.63 8.61
N ALA A 2 -17.19 -3.81 7.69
CA ALA A 2 -17.00 -2.34 7.75
C ALA A 2 -17.60 -1.70 9.02
N THR A 3 -18.84 -2.06 9.37
CA THR A 3 -19.50 -1.59 10.59
C THR A 3 -18.74 -1.98 11.86
N GLU A 4 -18.23 -3.21 11.94
CA GLU A 4 -17.44 -3.69 13.10
C GLU A 4 -16.11 -2.95 13.22
N PHE A 5 -15.42 -2.70 12.11
CA PHE A 5 -14.20 -1.89 12.10
C PHE A 5 -14.46 -0.50 12.69
N PHE A 6 -15.48 0.19 12.17
CA PHE A 6 -15.77 1.55 12.63
C PHE A 6 -16.40 1.63 14.02
N ASN A 7 -16.94 0.54 14.57
CA ASN A 7 -17.37 0.48 15.99
C ASN A 7 -16.18 0.57 16.96
N THR A 8 -14.96 0.32 16.48
CA THR A 8 -13.72 0.41 17.25
C THR A 8 -12.82 1.56 16.77
N ALA A 9 -13.34 2.45 15.92
CA ALA A 9 -12.56 3.53 15.33
C ALA A 9 -11.99 4.47 16.40
N ASP A 10 -12.79 4.86 17.39
CA ASP A 10 -12.38 5.80 18.44
C ASP A 10 -11.17 5.30 19.24
N SER A 11 -11.12 4.00 19.53
CA SER A 11 -9.97 3.39 20.22
C SER A 11 -8.81 3.12 19.26
N THR A 12 -9.09 2.77 18.01
CA THR A 12 -8.07 2.51 16.98
C THR A 12 -7.29 3.77 16.63
N PHE A 13 -7.99 4.91 16.57
CA PHE A 13 -7.44 6.20 16.17
C PHE A 13 -7.16 7.13 17.34
N ALA A 14 -7.16 6.61 18.57
CA ALA A 14 -6.82 7.38 19.76
C ALA A 14 -5.41 7.98 19.62
N GLY A 15 -5.31 9.30 19.77
CA GLY A 15 -4.05 10.06 19.67
C GLY A 15 -3.76 10.66 18.29
N TYR A 16 -4.53 10.30 17.26
CA TYR A 16 -4.49 10.97 15.97
C TYR A 16 -5.46 12.17 15.96
N ASP A 17 -5.15 13.17 15.12
CA ASP A 17 -5.98 14.36 14.96
C ASP A 17 -7.08 14.10 13.92
N ILE A 18 -8.05 13.27 14.33
CA ILE A 18 -9.17 12.79 13.52
C ILE A 18 -10.47 13.11 14.26
N THR A 19 -11.48 13.58 13.52
CA THR A 19 -12.81 13.89 14.08
C THR A 19 -13.82 12.75 13.86
N ASP A 20 -14.82 12.66 14.73
CA ASP A 20 -15.97 11.75 14.56
C ASP A 20 -16.68 11.97 13.22
N THR A 21 -16.74 13.23 12.77
CA THR A 21 -17.29 13.60 11.46
C THR A 21 -16.51 12.97 10.33
N GLN A 22 -15.18 12.96 10.36
CA GLN A 22 -14.35 12.32 9.34
C GLN A 22 -14.55 10.79 9.33
N ILE A 23 -14.59 10.16 10.52
CA ILE A 23 -14.84 8.72 10.66
C ILE A 23 -16.22 8.35 10.09
N LYS A 24 -17.27 9.10 10.48
CA LYS A 24 -18.63 8.89 9.99
C LYS A 24 -18.73 9.10 8.48
N THR A 25 -18.11 10.15 7.97
CA THR A 25 -18.11 10.46 6.53
C THR A 25 -17.49 9.34 5.72
N LEU A 26 -16.33 8.83 6.17
CA LEU A 26 -15.67 7.72 5.50
C LEU A 26 -16.55 6.46 5.53
N ARG A 27 -17.14 6.13 6.68
CA ARG A 27 -18.08 5.02 6.82
C ARG A 27 -19.25 5.13 5.82
N ASP A 28 -19.91 6.28 5.79
CA ASP A 28 -21.07 6.52 4.92
C ASP A 28 -20.69 6.36 3.44
N TYR A 29 -19.52 6.85 3.03
CA TYR A 29 -19.03 6.66 1.67
C TYR A 29 -18.72 5.20 1.33
N LEU A 30 -18.09 4.46 2.26
CA LEU A 30 -17.78 3.04 2.07
C LEU A 30 -19.05 2.19 1.98
N GLU A 31 -20.12 2.59 2.67
CA GLU A 31 -21.45 1.96 2.58
C GLU A 31 -22.26 2.42 1.35
N SER A 32 -21.71 3.33 0.52
CA SER A 32 -22.34 3.89 -0.68
C SER A 32 -23.54 4.80 -0.38
N ASN A 33 -23.57 5.40 0.80
CA ASN A 33 -24.58 6.38 1.18
C ASN A 33 -24.28 7.78 0.59
N THR A 34 -23.05 8.00 0.10
CA THR A 34 -22.60 9.26 -0.52
C THR A 34 -21.68 9.00 -1.73
N ILE A 35 -21.45 10.03 -2.55
CA ILE A 35 -20.47 10.00 -3.65
C ILE A 35 -19.12 10.55 -3.19
N ALA A 36 -18.05 10.27 -3.95
CA ALA A 36 -16.68 10.60 -3.58
C ALA A 36 -16.49 12.11 -3.37
N GLU A 37 -17.09 12.94 -4.22
CA GLU A 37 -16.99 14.40 -4.17
C GLU A 37 -17.58 14.97 -2.88
N GLU A 38 -18.71 14.42 -2.42
CA GLU A 38 -19.32 14.87 -1.16
C GLU A 38 -18.53 14.39 0.05
N ALA A 39 -18.07 13.12 0.02
CA ALA A 39 -17.23 12.59 1.08
C ALA A 39 -15.93 13.40 1.23
N VAL A 40 -15.27 13.73 0.11
CA VAL A 40 -14.04 14.52 0.13
C VAL A 40 -14.26 15.90 0.72
N LYS A 41 -15.33 16.61 0.30
CA LYS A 41 -15.66 17.93 0.88
C LYS A 41 -15.75 17.88 2.40
N GLN A 42 -16.39 16.85 2.96
CA GLN A 42 -16.53 16.72 4.40
C GLN A 42 -15.24 16.25 5.09
N LEU A 43 -14.45 15.37 4.44
CA LEU A 43 -13.19 14.86 4.98
C LEU A 43 -12.10 15.94 5.10
N THR A 44 -12.10 16.93 4.21
CA THR A 44 -11.07 17.97 4.13
C THR A 44 -11.34 19.20 4.99
N VAL A 45 -12.58 19.39 5.49
CA VAL A 45 -12.93 20.52 6.35
C VAL A 45 -12.01 20.64 7.56
N HIS A 46 -11.74 19.53 8.25
CA HIS A 46 -10.92 19.57 9.47
C HIS A 46 -9.48 20.04 9.20
N PRO A 47 -8.73 19.48 8.22
CA PRO A 47 -7.46 20.08 7.80
C PRO A 47 -7.57 21.56 7.36
N GLU A 48 -8.60 21.95 6.63
CA GLU A 48 -8.77 23.33 6.11
C GLU A 48 -9.02 24.37 7.21
N GLU A 49 -9.54 23.96 8.36
CA GLU A 49 -9.72 24.83 9.53
C GLU A 49 -8.42 25.12 10.29
N SER A 50 -7.27 24.61 9.82
CA SER A 50 -5.98 24.84 10.46
C SER A 50 -5.55 26.31 10.38
N SER A 51 -5.15 26.88 11.51
CA SER A 51 -4.69 28.26 11.59
C SER A 51 -3.18 28.41 11.43
N THR A 52 -2.42 27.32 11.56
CA THR A 52 -0.95 27.31 11.42
C THR A 52 -0.46 26.11 10.59
N PRO A 53 0.74 26.19 9.96
CA PRO A 53 1.35 25.06 9.28
C PRO A 53 1.50 23.81 10.16
N VAL A 54 1.88 23.95 11.43
CA VAL A 54 2.01 22.82 12.37
C VAL A 54 0.67 22.11 12.57
N GLU A 55 -0.41 22.88 12.73
CA GLU A 55 -1.75 22.32 12.89
C GLU A 55 -2.21 21.61 11.61
N MET A 56 -1.98 22.23 10.44
CA MET A 56 -2.27 21.63 9.13
C MET A 56 -1.58 20.28 8.98
N LYS A 57 -0.27 20.21 9.24
CA LYS A 57 0.50 18.97 9.17
C LYS A 57 -0.08 17.87 10.07
N LYS A 58 -0.46 18.22 11.30
CA LYS A 58 -1.03 17.26 12.24
C LYS A 58 -2.40 16.73 11.78
N ARG A 59 -3.28 17.59 11.30
CA ARG A 59 -4.62 17.23 10.81
C ARG A 59 -4.58 16.47 9.48
N LEU A 60 -3.68 16.84 8.58
CA LEU A 60 -3.38 16.06 7.37
C LEU A 60 -2.88 14.65 7.74
N GLY A 61 -1.93 14.55 8.68
CA GLY A 61 -1.46 13.27 9.19
C GLY A 61 -2.60 12.39 9.74
N GLY A 62 -3.55 12.97 10.48
CA GLY A 62 -4.75 12.28 10.92
C GLY A 62 -5.60 11.75 9.75
N LEU A 63 -5.89 12.59 8.75
CA LEU A 63 -6.62 12.17 7.55
C LEU A 63 -5.90 11.03 6.80
N TRP A 64 -4.58 11.12 6.63
CA TRP A 64 -3.79 10.09 5.96
C TRP A 64 -3.80 8.77 6.71
N THR A 65 -3.62 8.80 8.03
CA THR A 65 -3.75 7.61 8.87
C THR A 65 -5.15 6.99 8.75
N LEU A 66 -6.22 7.79 8.81
CA LEU A 66 -7.58 7.29 8.68
C LEU A 66 -7.76 6.53 7.35
N LEU A 67 -7.33 7.11 6.24
CA LEU A 67 -7.48 6.50 4.91
C LEU A 67 -6.61 5.25 4.74
N ASN A 68 -5.33 5.33 5.12
CA ASN A 68 -4.37 4.24 4.93
C ASN A 68 -4.68 3.04 5.83
N ASP A 69 -4.96 3.24 7.12
CA ASP A 69 -5.32 2.15 8.03
C ASP A 69 -6.65 1.49 7.63
N THR A 70 -7.61 2.29 7.14
CA THR A 70 -8.87 1.75 6.63
C THR A 70 -8.62 0.88 5.40
N ALA A 71 -7.75 1.30 4.48
CA ALA A 71 -7.40 0.52 3.29
C ALA A 71 -6.75 -0.82 3.64
N VAL A 72 -5.91 -0.87 4.67
CA VAL A 72 -5.27 -2.11 5.12
C VAL A 72 -6.25 -3.01 5.88
N ARG A 73 -7.06 -2.45 6.78
CA ARG A 73 -7.97 -3.24 7.62
C ARG A 73 -9.23 -3.70 6.89
N LEU A 74 -9.62 -3.01 5.82
CA LEU A 74 -10.76 -3.36 4.97
C LEU A 74 -10.30 -3.43 3.50
N PRO A 75 -9.73 -4.56 3.05
CA PRO A 75 -9.25 -4.69 1.66
C PRO A 75 -10.31 -4.34 0.60
N SER A 76 -11.56 -4.71 0.85
CA SER A 76 -12.69 -4.37 -0.03
C SER A 76 -12.97 -2.86 -0.16
N ALA A 77 -12.47 -2.03 0.76
CA ALA A 77 -12.59 -0.59 0.71
C ALA A 77 -11.50 0.08 -0.14
N GLN A 78 -10.40 -0.61 -0.47
CA GLN A 78 -9.23 -0.03 -1.15
C GLN A 78 -9.60 0.72 -2.45
N PRO A 79 -10.46 0.21 -3.36
CA PRO A 79 -10.84 0.96 -4.56
C PRO A 79 -11.53 2.29 -4.24
N LYS A 80 -12.35 2.33 -3.19
CA LYS A 80 -13.02 3.55 -2.72
C LYS A 80 -12.04 4.51 -2.05
N ILE A 81 -11.09 4.02 -1.26
CA ILE A 81 -10.03 4.87 -0.67
C ILE A 81 -9.19 5.51 -1.79
N ILE A 82 -8.80 4.75 -2.81
CA ILE A 82 -8.08 5.30 -3.98
C ILE A 82 -8.94 6.34 -4.70
N SER A 83 -10.25 6.12 -4.83
CA SER A 83 -11.16 7.11 -5.39
C SER A 83 -11.19 8.41 -4.57
N ILE A 84 -11.17 8.34 -3.23
CA ILE A 84 -11.05 9.51 -2.36
C ILE A 84 -9.73 10.25 -2.64
N LEU A 85 -8.60 9.55 -2.63
CA LEU A 85 -7.29 10.17 -2.84
C LEU A 85 -7.22 10.88 -4.20
N ARG A 86 -7.68 10.23 -5.28
CA ARG A 86 -7.75 10.84 -6.62
C ARG A 86 -8.71 12.02 -6.69
N THR A 87 -9.71 12.08 -5.82
CA THR A 87 -10.67 13.19 -5.77
C THR A 87 -10.12 14.36 -4.96
N ILE A 88 -9.43 14.10 -3.83
CA ILE A 88 -8.69 15.11 -3.06
C ILE A 88 -7.69 15.83 -3.98
N ARG A 89 -6.95 15.10 -4.82
CA ARG A 89 -6.00 15.69 -5.77
C ARG A 89 -6.57 16.71 -6.75
N LYS A 90 -7.89 16.68 -6.96
CA LYS A 90 -8.58 17.60 -7.87
C LYS A 90 -9.09 18.85 -7.16
N LEU A 91 -8.93 18.95 -5.84
CA LEU A 91 -9.29 20.14 -5.09
C LEU A 91 -8.45 21.33 -5.55
N PRO A 92 -9.03 22.55 -5.52
CA PRO A 92 -8.31 23.74 -5.93
C PRO A 92 -7.14 24.02 -4.99
N LYS A 93 -6.20 24.85 -5.47
CA LYS A 93 -5.19 25.48 -4.62
C LYS A 93 -5.87 26.17 -3.45
N ALA A 94 -5.35 25.96 -2.25
CA ALA A 94 -5.85 26.55 -1.03
C ALA A 94 -4.84 27.54 -0.44
N GLN A 95 -5.32 28.44 0.41
CA GLN A 95 -4.47 29.39 1.10
C GLN A 95 -3.71 28.67 2.21
N GLU A 96 -2.39 28.74 2.18
CA GLU A 96 -1.58 28.20 3.27
C GLU A 96 -1.81 29.00 4.56
N PRO A 97 -1.96 28.30 5.70
CA PRO A 97 -1.94 28.95 7.00
C PRO A 97 -0.55 29.54 7.27
N LYS A 98 -0.49 30.61 8.08
CA LYS A 98 0.76 31.28 8.45
C LYS A 98 1.07 31.13 9.93
N GLY A 99 2.31 31.44 10.32
CA GLY A 99 2.71 31.42 11.72
C GLY A 99 3.53 30.19 12.09
N ALA A 100 3.14 29.46 13.13
CA ALA A 100 4.00 28.42 13.70
C ALA A 100 4.36 27.32 12.68
N GLY A 101 5.66 27.17 12.41
CA GLY A 101 6.21 26.15 11.51
C GLY A 101 6.27 26.56 10.03
N GLU A 102 5.99 27.83 9.70
CA GLU A 102 6.07 28.37 8.33
C GLU A 102 7.47 28.22 7.72
N GLU A 103 8.52 28.16 8.54
CA GLU A 103 9.89 27.96 8.10
C GLU A 103 10.33 26.48 7.98
N TYR A 104 9.52 25.53 8.46
CA TYR A 104 9.88 24.11 8.55
C TYR A 104 8.94 23.16 7.78
N ILE A 105 7.75 23.63 7.41
CA ILE A 105 6.71 22.81 6.79
C ILE A 105 6.48 23.34 5.38
N ASP A 106 6.76 22.49 4.40
CA ASP A 106 6.41 22.72 3.02
C ASP A 106 4.97 22.26 2.78
N LEU A 107 4.11 23.16 2.30
CA LEU A 107 2.71 22.90 1.93
C LEU A 107 2.50 23.04 0.42
N ASP A 108 3.57 22.87 -0.35
CA ASP A 108 3.59 22.82 -1.81
C ASP A 108 2.98 24.09 -2.43
N ASP A 109 3.28 25.26 -1.89
CA ASP A 109 2.72 26.56 -2.32
C ASP A 109 1.18 26.55 -2.40
N GLY A 110 0.51 25.91 -1.45
CA GLY A 110 -0.94 25.76 -1.36
C GLY A 110 -1.51 24.66 -2.26
N PHE A 111 -0.65 23.87 -2.92
CA PHE A 111 -1.04 22.68 -3.69
C PHE A 111 -1.03 21.40 -2.87
N TYR A 112 -1.02 21.49 -1.53
CA TYR A 112 -0.96 20.33 -0.65
C TYR A 112 -2.02 19.26 -0.88
N TRP A 113 -3.17 19.60 -1.46
CA TRP A 113 -4.16 18.62 -1.93
C TRP A 113 -3.75 17.88 -3.20
N LYS A 114 -3.23 18.61 -4.20
CA LYS A 114 -2.79 18.07 -5.48
C LYS A 114 -1.56 17.17 -5.31
N GLU A 115 -0.63 17.61 -4.47
CA GLU A 115 0.63 16.90 -4.17
C GLU A 115 0.47 15.86 -3.06
N LEU A 116 -0.67 15.87 -2.35
CA LEU A 116 -0.93 14.99 -1.20
C LEU A 116 0.20 15.10 -0.16
N THR A 117 0.51 16.33 0.27
CA THR A 117 1.63 16.62 1.19
C THR A 117 1.63 15.65 2.37
N ASP A 118 2.80 15.04 2.64
CA ASP A 118 3.05 14.06 3.69
C ASP A 118 2.26 12.74 3.63
N TRP A 119 1.30 12.55 2.72
CA TRP A 119 0.57 11.27 2.58
C TRP A 119 1.54 10.13 2.25
N ALA A 120 2.44 10.40 1.32
CA ALA A 120 3.54 9.58 0.88
C ALA A 120 4.34 8.97 2.05
N ASN A 121 4.84 9.85 2.93
CA ASN A 121 5.62 9.49 4.11
C ASN A 121 4.77 8.70 5.11
N ASN A 122 3.55 9.15 5.37
CA ASN A 122 2.61 8.45 6.26
C ASN A 122 2.35 7.01 5.79
N TRP A 123 2.14 6.80 4.49
CA TRP A 123 1.95 5.46 3.94
C TRP A 123 3.22 4.61 4.02
N ALA A 124 4.39 5.19 3.73
CA ALA A 124 5.66 4.48 3.84
C ALA A 124 5.93 3.99 5.27
N ASP A 125 5.66 4.81 6.28
CA ASP A 125 5.82 4.45 7.69
C ASP A 125 4.83 3.34 8.10
N ALA A 126 3.56 3.46 7.71
CA ALA A 126 2.54 2.43 7.97
C ALA A 126 2.91 1.10 7.30
N PHE A 127 3.31 1.13 6.04
CA PHE A 127 3.74 -0.05 5.30
C PHE A 127 4.95 -0.73 5.95
N ASN A 128 5.96 0.05 6.34
CA ASN A 128 7.15 -0.46 7.04
C ASN A 128 6.77 -1.08 8.39
N SER A 129 5.82 -0.50 9.11
CA SER A 129 5.29 -1.07 10.36
C SER A 129 4.66 -2.45 10.11
N HIS A 130 3.80 -2.59 9.08
CA HIS A 130 3.23 -3.88 8.71
C HIS A 130 4.30 -4.91 8.30
N ALA A 131 5.27 -4.50 7.49
CA ALA A 131 6.38 -5.34 7.08
C ALA A 131 7.22 -5.80 8.28
N SER A 132 7.60 -4.89 9.18
CA SER A 132 8.37 -5.19 10.39
C SER A 132 7.64 -6.17 11.30
N ARG A 133 6.36 -5.90 11.56
CA ARG A 133 5.53 -6.75 12.41
C ARG A 133 5.41 -8.17 11.88
N PHE A 134 5.34 -8.36 10.56
CA PHE A 134 5.20 -9.69 9.99
C PHE A 134 6.54 -10.41 9.77
N LEU A 135 7.54 -9.71 9.23
CA LEU A 135 8.79 -10.31 8.75
C LEU A 135 9.91 -10.34 9.77
N VAL A 136 9.86 -9.51 10.82
CA VAL A 136 10.96 -9.32 11.77
C VAL A 136 10.56 -9.68 13.20
N GLU A 137 9.40 -9.19 13.64
CA GLU A 137 8.96 -9.40 15.00
C GLU A 137 8.46 -10.83 15.26
N GLN A 138 8.74 -11.34 16.46
CA GLN A 138 8.20 -12.63 16.89
C GLN A 138 6.70 -12.50 17.21
N PRO A 139 5.82 -13.31 16.60
CA PRO A 139 4.40 -13.31 16.93
C PRO A 139 4.18 -13.90 18.33
N ALA A 140 3.18 -13.38 19.05
CA ALA A 140 2.82 -13.86 20.37
C ALA A 140 2.26 -15.30 20.34
N ASP A 141 1.46 -15.60 19.32
CA ASP A 141 0.86 -16.91 19.07
C ASP A 141 0.52 -17.08 17.58
N GLY A 142 -0.12 -18.21 17.23
CA GLY A 142 -0.53 -18.50 15.86
C GLY A 142 -1.60 -17.55 15.31
N GLN A 143 -2.47 -17.02 16.16
CA GLN A 143 -3.52 -16.07 15.76
C GLN A 143 -2.92 -14.70 15.46
N ASP A 144 -1.97 -14.23 16.27
CA ASP A 144 -1.20 -13.02 16.03
C ASP A 144 -0.42 -13.13 14.71
N LYS A 145 0.26 -14.28 14.45
CA LYS A 145 0.93 -14.52 13.16
C LYS A 145 -0.05 -14.44 11.99
N ALA A 146 -1.23 -15.06 12.10
CA ALA A 146 -2.25 -15.03 11.06
C ALA A 146 -2.79 -13.61 10.81
N ASN A 147 -3.07 -12.85 11.87
CA ASN A 147 -3.54 -11.47 11.76
C ASN A 147 -2.48 -10.56 11.11
N ARG A 148 -1.21 -10.71 11.48
CA ARG A 148 -0.09 -9.98 10.86
C ARG A 148 0.06 -10.33 9.38
N ARG A 149 -0.11 -11.60 8.99
CA ARG A 149 -0.11 -12.02 7.58
C ARG A 149 -1.23 -11.33 6.81
N VAL A 150 -2.46 -11.33 7.32
CA VAL A 150 -3.60 -10.67 6.67
C VAL A 150 -3.33 -9.18 6.45
N ALA A 151 -2.83 -8.48 7.47
CA ALA A 151 -2.49 -7.07 7.35
C ALA A 151 -1.36 -6.82 6.35
N TRP A 152 -0.33 -7.68 6.33
CA TRP A 152 0.78 -7.58 5.38
C TRP A 152 0.33 -7.80 3.93
N THR A 153 -0.47 -8.84 3.67
CA THR A 153 -1.05 -9.11 2.36
C THR A 153 -1.92 -7.94 1.89
N SER A 154 -2.77 -7.41 2.77
CA SER A 154 -3.62 -6.25 2.45
C SER A 154 -2.81 -4.98 2.15
N ALA A 155 -1.71 -4.74 2.87
CA ALA A 155 -0.82 -3.61 2.59
C ALA A 155 -0.12 -3.75 1.23
N CYS A 156 0.27 -4.96 0.84
CA CYS A 156 0.80 -5.25 -0.50
C CYS A 156 -0.27 -5.09 -1.57
N GLU A 157 -1.50 -5.56 -1.33
CA GLU A 157 -2.64 -5.34 -2.23
C GLU A 157 -2.88 -3.85 -2.47
N TYR A 158 -2.96 -3.05 -1.39
CA TYR A 158 -3.19 -1.62 -1.48
C TYR A 158 -2.06 -0.91 -2.25
N THR A 159 -0.80 -1.25 -1.98
CA THR A 159 0.35 -0.73 -2.72
C THR A 159 0.29 -1.12 -4.20
N GLY A 160 -0.08 -2.36 -4.50
CA GLY A 160 -0.24 -2.83 -5.87
C GLY A 160 -1.30 -2.04 -6.63
N ARG A 161 -2.45 -1.78 -6.00
CA ARG A 161 -3.52 -0.97 -6.57
C ARG A 161 -3.14 0.50 -6.74
N LEU A 162 -2.39 1.08 -5.80
CA LEU A 162 -1.87 2.44 -5.90
C LEU A 162 -0.92 2.57 -7.10
N ALA A 163 -0.01 1.62 -7.28
CA ALA A 163 0.87 1.56 -8.45
C ALA A 163 0.08 1.46 -9.77
N ALA A 164 -0.97 0.65 -9.79
CA ALA A 164 -1.84 0.47 -10.95
C ALA A 164 -2.59 1.74 -11.39
N THR A 165 -2.63 2.78 -10.56
CA THR A 165 -3.32 4.04 -10.91
C THR A 165 -2.61 4.83 -12.01
N GLY A 166 -1.30 4.61 -12.19
CA GLY A 166 -0.44 5.42 -13.07
C GLY A 166 -0.29 6.88 -12.62
N ASP A 167 -0.62 7.17 -11.36
CA ASP A 167 -0.60 8.50 -10.77
C ASP A 167 0.63 8.64 -9.86
N ASP A 168 1.61 9.46 -10.27
CA ASP A 168 2.91 9.57 -9.57
C ASP A 168 2.79 9.90 -8.08
N ALA A 169 1.84 10.76 -7.68
CA ALA A 169 1.60 11.09 -6.27
C ALA A 169 1.22 9.86 -5.44
N LEU A 170 0.53 8.90 -6.07
CA LEU A 170 0.06 7.67 -5.44
C LEU A 170 1.04 6.51 -5.60
N SER A 171 1.77 6.43 -6.73
CA SER A 171 2.64 5.31 -7.10
C SER A 171 4.11 5.51 -6.72
N SER A 172 4.63 6.74 -6.87
CA SER A 172 6.07 7.04 -6.79
C SER A 172 6.49 7.67 -5.46
N TYR A 173 5.54 8.28 -4.72
CA TYR A 173 5.85 8.94 -3.44
C TYR A 173 5.33 8.15 -2.20
N GLY A 174 4.43 7.17 -2.35
CA GLY A 174 3.96 6.33 -1.24
C GLY A 174 4.98 5.32 -0.68
N ALA A 175 4.49 4.29 0.04
CA ALA A 175 5.29 3.10 0.36
C ALA A 175 6.00 2.52 -0.87
N GLY A 176 5.46 2.77 -2.07
CA GLY A 176 6.13 2.55 -3.34
C GLY A 176 6.25 1.07 -3.66
N LEU A 177 6.18 0.75 -4.96
CA LEU A 177 6.37 -0.62 -5.43
C LEU A 177 7.73 -1.18 -4.98
N GLU A 178 8.72 -0.30 -4.90
CA GLU A 178 10.06 -0.56 -4.37
C GLU A 178 10.06 -1.25 -2.99
N ARG A 179 9.40 -0.68 -1.97
CA ARG A 179 9.38 -1.31 -0.63
C ARG A 179 8.58 -2.61 -0.64
N ALA A 180 7.53 -2.67 -1.46
CA ALA A 180 6.71 -3.87 -1.59
C ALA A 180 7.45 -5.04 -2.25
N THR A 181 8.53 -4.79 -2.99
CA THR A 181 9.37 -5.86 -3.57
C THR A 181 9.99 -6.77 -2.52
N ARG A 182 10.05 -6.35 -1.24
CA ARG A 182 10.42 -7.25 -0.14
C ARG A 182 9.52 -8.47 -0.07
N ALA A 183 8.20 -8.32 -0.28
CA ALA A 183 7.28 -9.47 -0.30
C ALA A 183 7.66 -10.47 -1.41
N ILE A 184 8.02 -9.95 -2.59
CA ILE A 184 8.46 -10.74 -3.75
C ILE A 184 9.75 -11.48 -3.44
N ALA A 185 10.73 -10.77 -2.84
CA ALA A 185 12.01 -11.36 -2.46
C ALA A 185 11.82 -12.52 -1.46
N GLU A 186 11.07 -12.30 -0.39
CA GLU A 186 10.79 -13.31 0.64
C GLU A 186 10.02 -14.51 0.08
N ALA A 187 9.10 -14.30 -0.87
CA ALA A 187 8.29 -15.38 -1.42
C ALA A 187 8.99 -16.19 -2.52
N LEU A 188 9.78 -15.55 -3.37
CA LEU A 188 10.30 -16.15 -4.61
C LEU A 188 11.80 -16.32 -4.63
N GLU A 189 12.52 -15.44 -3.95
CA GLU A 189 13.97 -15.39 -4.02
C GLU A 189 14.64 -16.06 -2.82
N VAL A 190 13.97 -16.19 -1.67
CA VAL A 190 14.52 -16.93 -0.52
C VAL A 190 14.26 -18.43 -0.68
N ASP A 191 15.28 -19.25 -0.40
CA ASP A 191 15.13 -20.71 -0.39
C ASP A 191 14.49 -21.17 0.92
N THR A 192 13.25 -21.62 0.86
CA THR A 192 12.52 -22.20 1.99
C THR A 192 12.59 -23.73 2.01
N GLY A 193 13.38 -24.34 1.11
CA GLY A 193 13.44 -25.78 0.92
C GLY A 193 12.07 -26.35 0.53
N ASN A 194 11.48 -27.16 1.41
CA ASN A 194 10.15 -27.74 1.22
C ASN A 194 9.04 -27.00 2.00
N GLU A 195 9.38 -25.97 2.75
CA GLU A 195 8.42 -25.18 3.52
C GLU A 195 7.73 -24.14 2.65
N GLU A 196 6.49 -23.82 3.00
CA GLU A 196 5.70 -22.81 2.31
C GLU A 196 6.24 -21.41 2.63
N PRO A 197 6.57 -20.58 1.62
CA PRO A 197 7.05 -19.23 1.90
C PRO A 197 5.95 -18.37 2.54
N ASP A 198 6.30 -17.68 3.62
CA ASP A 198 5.36 -16.91 4.43
C ASP A 198 4.75 -15.70 3.70
N SER A 199 5.36 -15.23 2.59
CA SER A 199 4.90 -14.05 1.83
C SER A 199 4.23 -14.37 0.49
N VAL A 200 3.85 -15.63 0.23
CA VAL A 200 3.26 -16.03 -1.06
C VAL A 200 2.03 -15.18 -1.43
N GLU A 201 1.08 -15.01 -0.51
CA GLU A 201 -0.13 -14.24 -0.81
C GLU A 201 0.19 -12.76 -1.05
N ALA A 202 1.00 -12.16 -0.18
CA ALA A 202 1.42 -10.76 -0.30
C ALA A 202 2.16 -10.48 -1.62
N ALA A 203 3.07 -11.37 -2.04
CA ALA A 203 3.76 -11.26 -3.32
C ALA A 203 2.79 -11.39 -4.49
N ALA A 204 1.85 -12.34 -4.43
CA ALA A 204 0.88 -12.55 -5.50
C ALA A 204 0.02 -11.32 -5.78
N GLU A 205 -0.43 -10.60 -4.73
CA GLU A 205 -1.22 -9.37 -4.90
C GLU A 205 -0.46 -8.30 -5.69
N LEU A 206 0.87 -8.21 -5.56
CA LEU A 206 1.69 -7.27 -6.32
C LEU A 206 1.74 -7.64 -7.81
N PHE A 207 1.85 -8.92 -8.16
CA PHE A 207 1.79 -9.34 -9.56
C PHE A 207 0.38 -9.17 -10.16
N LEU A 208 -0.66 -9.37 -9.35
CA LEU A 208 -2.05 -9.23 -9.80
C LEU A 208 -2.42 -7.77 -10.08
N TYR A 209 -2.05 -6.84 -9.20
CA TYR A 209 -2.45 -5.44 -9.33
C TYR A 209 -1.38 -4.54 -9.93
N ALA A 210 -0.10 -4.74 -9.60
CA ALA A 210 1.01 -3.95 -10.12
C ALA A 210 1.82 -4.66 -11.20
N GLY A 211 1.34 -5.78 -11.76
CA GLY A 211 2.07 -6.57 -12.75
C GLY A 211 2.60 -5.74 -13.93
N SER A 212 1.78 -4.87 -14.51
CA SER A 212 2.18 -3.97 -15.61
C SER A 212 3.31 -3.02 -15.22
N GLU A 213 3.26 -2.47 -14.00
CA GLU A 213 4.26 -1.53 -13.50
C GLU A 213 5.57 -2.24 -13.14
N LEU A 214 5.49 -3.38 -12.46
CA LEU A 214 6.65 -4.25 -12.20
C LEU A 214 7.36 -4.63 -13.51
N TYR A 215 6.57 -4.98 -14.52
CA TYR A 215 7.11 -5.35 -15.82
C TYR A 215 7.75 -4.15 -16.53
N ARG A 216 7.12 -2.97 -16.50
CA ARG A 216 7.69 -1.72 -17.02
C ARG A 216 9.05 -1.42 -16.38
N CYS A 217 9.15 -1.48 -15.04
CA CYS A 217 10.41 -1.32 -14.31
C CYS A 217 11.49 -2.33 -14.77
N CYS A 218 11.10 -3.59 -15.03
CA CYS A 218 12.00 -4.63 -15.54
C CYS A 218 12.45 -4.38 -16.99
N GLN A 219 11.59 -3.79 -17.82
CA GLN A 219 11.94 -3.42 -19.20
C GLN A 219 12.89 -2.23 -19.25
N GLU A 220 12.68 -1.24 -18.39
CA GLU A 220 13.49 -0.03 -18.32
C GLU A 220 14.81 -0.25 -17.57
N GLY A 221 14.95 -1.36 -16.84
CA GLY A 221 16.17 -1.71 -16.11
C GLY A 221 16.41 -0.79 -14.92
N GLN A 222 15.35 -0.45 -14.18
CA GLN A 222 15.43 0.42 -13.01
C GLN A 222 16.36 -0.19 -11.96
N LYS A 223 17.48 0.49 -11.68
CA LYS A 223 18.56 -0.03 -10.82
C LYS A 223 18.33 0.18 -9.32
N TYR A 224 17.45 1.10 -8.96
CA TYR A 224 17.13 1.44 -7.58
C TYR A 224 15.80 0.82 -7.16
N GLY A 225 15.60 0.65 -5.85
CA GLY A 225 14.28 0.32 -5.29
C GLY A 225 14.00 -1.15 -4.99
N MET A 226 14.84 -2.08 -5.41
CA MET A 226 14.70 -3.49 -5.01
C MET A 226 15.43 -3.74 -3.69
N LEU A 227 14.70 -4.25 -2.70
CA LEU A 227 15.33 -4.72 -1.46
C LEU A 227 15.98 -6.09 -1.70
N ASN A 228 17.30 -6.15 -1.65
CA ASN A 228 18.04 -7.40 -1.76
C ASN A 228 18.00 -8.15 -0.41
N SER A 229 17.54 -9.41 -0.45
CA SER A 229 17.70 -10.33 0.67
C SER A 229 19.09 -10.96 0.62
N PRO A 230 19.87 -10.96 1.72
CA PRO A 230 21.14 -11.70 1.79
C PRO A 230 20.98 -13.20 1.52
N ALA A 231 19.79 -13.75 1.74
CA ALA A 231 19.43 -15.14 1.48
C ALA A 231 18.90 -15.37 0.05
N SER A 232 18.99 -14.37 -0.84
CA SER A 232 18.44 -14.45 -2.19
C SER A 232 19.17 -15.48 -3.07
N MET A 233 18.36 -16.32 -3.72
CA MET A 233 18.75 -17.22 -4.79
C MET A 233 18.97 -16.49 -6.11
N TRP A 234 18.51 -15.25 -6.25
CA TRP A 234 18.80 -14.42 -7.44
C TRP A 234 20.31 -14.16 -7.52
N LYS A 235 20.90 -14.48 -8.68
CA LYS A 235 22.36 -14.34 -8.94
C LYS A 235 22.71 -13.30 -10.00
N GLY A 236 21.72 -12.64 -10.58
CA GLY A 236 21.95 -11.55 -11.52
C GLY A 236 22.17 -10.21 -10.82
N ASP A 237 22.19 -9.14 -11.61
CA ASP A 237 22.43 -7.78 -11.11
C ASP A 237 21.32 -7.28 -10.17
N GLU A 238 21.66 -6.29 -9.35
CA GLU A 238 20.72 -5.59 -8.49
C GLU A 238 19.67 -4.81 -9.31
N GLY A 239 18.50 -4.57 -8.69
CA GLY A 239 17.41 -3.85 -9.32
C GLY A 239 16.47 -4.73 -10.15
N PHE A 240 15.65 -4.07 -10.96
CA PHE A 240 14.71 -4.68 -11.88
C PHE A 240 15.39 -5.02 -13.20
N SER A 241 15.08 -6.19 -13.75
CA SER A 241 15.56 -6.59 -15.07
C SER A 241 14.63 -7.62 -15.70
N GLN A 242 14.67 -7.74 -17.02
CA GLN A 242 13.92 -8.79 -17.72
C GLN A 242 14.34 -10.20 -17.28
N ASP A 243 15.61 -10.39 -16.92
CA ASP A 243 16.11 -11.67 -16.42
C ASP A 243 15.51 -12.00 -15.05
N ARG A 244 15.38 -10.99 -14.17
CA ARG A 244 14.75 -11.14 -12.86
C ARG A 244 13.25 -11.38 -12.96
N TRP A 245 12.58 -10.72 -13.91
CA TRP A 245 11.18 -11.00 -14.23
C TRP A 245 10.97 -12.47 -14.66
N ARG A 246 11.80 -12.98 -15.58
CA ARG A 246 11.74 -14.40 -15.99
C ARG A 246 12.02 -15.33 -14.80
N PHE A 247 13.01 -15.00 -13.98
CA PHE A 247 13.30 -15.74 -12.75
C PHE A 247 12.07 -15.82 -11.84
N TRP A 248 11.38 -14.72 -11.56
CA TRP A 248 10.15 -14.75 -10.77
C TRP A 248 9.06 -15.65 -11.39
N GLY A 249 8.91 -15.61 -12.71
CA GLY A 249 7.98 -16.48 -13.43
C GLY A 249 8.32 -17.97 -13.29
N GLU A 250 9.61 -18.32 -13.34
CA GLU A 250 10.10 -19.67 -13.08
C GLU A 250 9.82 -20.12 -11.64
N ARG A 251 10.06 -19.24 -10.66
CA ARG A 251 9.80 -19.50 -9.24
C ARG A 251 8.31 -19.73 -8.96
N TRP A 252 7.43 -18.87 -9.50
CA TRP A 252 5.99 -19.09 -9.40
C TRP A 252 5.55 -20.41 -10.04
N ASN A 253 6.08 -20.73 -11.23
CA ASN A 253 5.78 -22.00 -11.90
C ASN A 253 6.27 -23.22 -11.09
N ALA A 254 7.42 -23.12 -10.40
CA ALA A 254 7.89 -24.16 -9.50
C ALA A 254 6.96 -24.34 -8.30
N LEU A 255 6.60 -23.24 -7.60
CA LEU A 255 5.63 -23.26 -6.49
C LEU A 255 4.30 -23.87 -6.92
N SER A 256 3.83 -23.58 -8.13
CA SER A 256 2.55 -24.08 -8.66
C SER A 256 2.48 -25.61 -8.84
N LYS A 257 3.64 -26.28 -8.90
CA LYS A 257 3.80 -27.72 -9.16
C LYS A 257 4.31 -28.49 -7.93
N ALA A 258 4.74 -27.81 -6.88
CA ALA A 258 5.29 -28.45 -5.69
C ALA A 258 4.17 -29.16 -4.89
N GLU A 259 4.16 -30.49 -4.95
CA GLU A 259 3.15 -31.33 -4.27
C GLU A 259 3.20 -31.22 -2.74
N SER A 260 4.37 -30.87 -2.19
CA SER A 260 4.58 -30.64 -0.76
C SER A 260 3.86 -29.39 -0.21
N LEU A 261 3.51 -28.43 -1.06
CA LEU A 261 2.84 -27.19 -0.65
C LEU A 261 1.33 -27.36 -0.47
N SER A 262 0.67 -26.38 0.12
CA SER A 262 -0.79 -26.40 0.20
C SER A 262 -1.44 -26.24 -1.18
N ALA A 263 -2.70 -26.69 -1.31
CA ALA A 263 -3.46 -26.51 -2.54
C ALA A 263 -3.68 -25.02 -2.86
N ASP A 264 -3.81 -24.18 -1.85
CA ASP A 264 -3.99 -22.74 -1.99
C ASP A 264 -2.73 -22.04 -2.49
N THR A 265 -1.55 -22.37 -1.95
CA THR A 265 -0.25 -21.86 -2.45
C THR A 265 -0.09 -22.17 -3.92
N ARG A 266 -0.34 -23.43 -4.31
CA ARG A 266 -0.24 -23.84 -5.71
C ARG A 266 -1.20 -23.08 -6.60
N ARG A 267 -2.44 -22.85 -6.13
CA ARG A 267 -3.45 -22.08 -6.87
C ARG A 267 -3.01 -20.62 -7.04
N ILE A 268 -2.58 -19.96 -5.98
CA ILE A 268 -2.09 -18.58 -5.99
C ILE A 268 -0.89 -18.43 -6.92
N ALA A 269 0.04 -19.38 -6.87
CA ALA A 269 1.18 -19.40 -7.77
C ALA A 269 0.76 -19.54 -9.24
N LYS A 270 -0.21 -20.41 -9.56
CA LYS A 270 -0.78 -20.50 -10.94
C LYS A 270 -1.40 -19.19 -11.39
N GLN A 271 -2.16 -18.53 -10.52
CA GLN A 271 -2.77 -17.24 -10.82
C GLN A 271 -1.70 -16.17 -11.09
N SER A 272 -0.62 -16.17 -10.31
CA SER A 272 0.50 -15.24 -10.49
C SER A 272 1.24 -15.47 -11.82
N VAL A 273 1.50 -16.73 -12.20
CA VAL A 273 2.05 -17.07 -13.53
C VAL A 273 1.16 -16.54 -14.64
N GLU A 274 -0.17 -16.72 -14.52
CA GLU A 274 -1.10 -16.25 -15.54
C GLU A 274 -1.12 -14.72 -15.62
N ALA A 275 -1.15 -14.04 -14.48
CA ALA A 275 -1.09 -12.57 -14.43
C ALA A 275 0.17 -12.02 -15.11
N MET A 276 1.33 -12.63 -14.85
CA MET A 276 2.58 -12.26 -15.50
C MET A 276 2.52 -12.43 -17.03
N LYS A 277 1.96 -13.55 -17.51
CA LYS A 277 1.79 -13.79 -18.94
C LYS A 277 0.85 -12.78 -19.60
N GLN A 278 -0.26 -12.44 -18.95
CA GLN A 278 -1.21 -11.45 -19.49
C GLN A 278 -0.52 -10.09 -19.73
N VAL A 279 0.31 -9.66 -18.78
CA VAL A 279 1.11 -8.43 -18.93
C VAL A 279 2.09 -8.51 -20.10
N GLU A 280 2.75 -9.66 -20.31
CA GLU A 280 3.66 -9.88 -21.44
C GLU A 280 2.94 -9.84 -22.80
N TYR A 281 1.69 -10.31 -22.87
CA TYR A 281 0.88 -10.36 -24.10
C TYR A 281 0.20 -9.03 -24.45
N MET A 282 -0.01 -8.13 -23.48
CA MET A 282 -0.66 -6.83 -23.71
C MET A 282 0.23 -5.79 -24.44
N LYS A 283 1.32 -6.23 -25.07
CA LYS A 283 2.23 -5.39 -25.87
C LYS A 283 1.74 -5.13 -27.29
#